data_AF-A0A4U1ESD0-F1
#
_entry.id   AF-A0A4U1ESD0-F1
#
_cell.length_a   1.000
_cell.length_b   1.000
_cell.length_c   1.000
_cell.angle_alpha   90.00
_cell.angle_beta   90.00
_cell.angle_gamma   90.00
#
_symmetry.space_group_name_H-M   'P 1'
#
loop_
_entity.id
_entity.type
_entity.pdbx_description
1 polymer ?
#
loop_
_entity_poly.entity_id
_entity_poly.type
_entity_poly.pdbx_seq_one_letter_code
_entity_poly.pdbx_strand_id
1 'polypeptide(L)'
;MSQGSPPAKRESSEPAKQRSPTLSSFIRAVVKAVHRLDLILCNKTAYQKVFKPENISPRSKLRDLCVKHPVDYGRKAKELLWRKVCYEVIQLIKSNKKHIHSRSTLECAYRTHLVAGIGFYQHLLLYIQSHYQLELQCCIDWTHVTNPLTGCRKPVSASGK
;
A
#
# COMPACT_ATOMS: atom_id res chain seq x y z
N MET A 1 25.54 -29.04 -63.17
CA MET A 1 24.20 -29.21 -62.56
C MET A 1 24.17 -28.39 -61.29
N SER A 2 23.32 -27.36 -61.26
CA SER A 2 23.10 -26.47 -60.13
C SER A 2 22.49 -27.20 -58.93
N GLN A 3 22.98 -26.92 -57.73
CA GLN A 3 22.20 -27.07 -56.49
C GLN A 3 22.48 -25.82 -55.65
N GLY A 4 21.53 -24.87 -55.72
CA GLY A 4 21.49 -23.69 -54.88
C GLY A 4 20.91 -24.04 -53.50
N SER A 5 21.40 -23.34 -52.48
CA SER A 5 20.92 -23.42 -51.11
C SER A 5 19.44 -23.04 -50.97
N PRO A 6 18.70 -23.60 -49.99
CA PRO A 6 17.55 -22.95 -49.39
C PRO A 6 17.95 -22.28 -48.06
N PRO A 7 17.53 -21.03 -47.78
CA PRO A 7 17.79 -20.39 -46.49
C PRO A 7 16.79 -20.88 -45.44
N ALA A 8 17.31 -21.31 -44.29
CA ALA A 8 16.51 -21.60 -43.11
C ALA A 8 15.82 -20.33 -42.62
N LYS A 9 14.49 -20.39 -42.49
CA LYS A 9 13.65 -19.34 -41.92
C LYS A 9 14.15 -19.00 -40.51
N ARG A 10 14.60 -17.76 -40.32
CA ARG A 10 14.65 -17.13 -39.00
C ARG A 10 13.21 -16.94 -38.52
N GLU A 11 12.73 -17.80 -37.63
CA GLU A 11 11.62 -17.44 -36.75
C GLU A 11 12.11 -16.33 -35.82
N SER A 12 11.80 -15.09 -36.21
CA SER A 12 11.87 -13.95 -35.32
C SER A 12 10.72 -14.08 -34.34
N SER A 13 10.96 -14.80 -33.25
CA SER A 13 10.13 -14.75 -32.06
C SER A 13 10.25 -13.34 -31.46
N GLU A 14 9.35 -12.43 -31.87
CA GLU A 14 9.12 -11.17 -31.18
C GLU A 14 8.77 -11.46 -29.72
N PRO A 15 9.50 -10.89 -28.73
CA PRO A 15 9.06 -10.97 -27.36
C PRO A 15 7.78 -10.14 -27.23
N ALA A 16 6.68 -10.80 -26.87
CA ALA A 16 5.41 -10.17 -26.53
C ALA A 16 5.67 -9.04 -25.53
N LYS A 17 5.65 -7.81 -26.04
CA LYS A 17 5.89 -6.59 -25.27
C LYS A 17 4.80 -6.51 -24.22
N GLN A 18 5.15 -6.89 -23.00
CA GLN A 18 4.31 -6.83 -21.81
C GLN A 18 3.99 -5.34 -21.59
N ARG A 19 2.92 -4.86 -22.24
CA ARG A 19 2.51 -3.45 -22.19
C ARG A 19 2.21 -3.13 -20.75
N SER A 20 3.02 -2.26 -20.16
CA SER A 20 2.72 -1.66 -18.88
C SER A 20 1.31 -1.05 -18.94
N PRO A 21 0.49 -1.23 -17.89
CA PRO A 21 -0.85 -0.70 -17.87
C PRO A 21 -0.82 0.82 -18.11
N THR A 22 -1.60 1.29 -19.08
CA THR A 22 -1.73 2.73 -19.34
C THR A 22 -2.34 3.42 -18.13
N LEU A 23 -2.00 4.70 -17.89
CA LEU A 23 -2.52 5.48 -16.76
C LEU A 23 -4.06 5.42 -16.63
N SER A 24 -4.78 5.44 -17.75
CA SER A 24 -6.25 5.28 -17.79
C SER A 24 -6.72 3.92 -17.25
N SER A 25 -6.02 2.84 -17.61
CA SER A 25 -6.34 1.50 -17.11
C SER A 25 -6.06 1.35 -15.61
N PHE A 26 -5.01 2.02 -15.11
CA PHE A 26 -4.67 2.08 -13.70
C PHE A 26 -5.74 2.81 -12.89
N ILE A 27 -6.11 4.03 -13.30
CA ILE A 27 -7.16 4.82 -12.64
C ILE A 27 -8.47 4.03 -12.60
N ARG A 28 -8.84 3.38 -13.71
CA ARG A 28 -10.04 2.52 -13.77
C ARG A 28 -9.97 1.35 -12.78
N ALA A 29 -8.80 0.72 -12.62
CA ALA A 29 -8.62 -0.37 -11.66
C ALA A 29 -8.76 0.10 -10.21
N VAL A 30 -8.21 1.28 -9.88
CA VAL A 30 -8.34 1.93 -8.57
C VAL A 30 -9.81 2.25 -8.29
N VAL A 31 -10.50 2.92 -9.21
CA VAL A 31 -11.93 3.28 -9.07
C VAL A 31 -12.78 2.03 -8.86
N LYS A 32 -12.53 0.96 -9.62
CA LYS A 32 -13.25 -0.31 -9.48
C LYS A 32 -13.02 -0.96 -8.11
N ALA A 33 -11.79 -0.91 -7.59
CA ALA A 33 -11.47 -1.44 -6.26
C ALA A 33 -12.17 -0.63 -5.15
N VAL A 34 -12.13 0.71 -5.26
CA VAL A 34 -12.80 1.62 -4.32
C VAL A 34 -14.31 1.39 -4.30
N HIS A 35 -14.95 1.37 -5.47
CA HIS A 35 -16.39 1.15 -5.56
C HIS A 35 -16.81 -0.19 -4.95
N ARG A 36 -16.02 -1.26 -5.16
CA ARG A 36 -16.29 -2.55 -4.53
C ARG A 36 -16.19 -2.49 -3.00
N LEU A 37 -15.26 -1.69 -2.46
CA LEU A 37 -15.14 -1.49 -1.01
C LEU A 37 -16.33 -0.71 -0.44
N ASP A 38 -16.79 0.32 -1.14
CA ASP A 38 -17.96 1.09 -0.74
C ASP A 38 -19.21 0.21 -0.64
N LEU A 39 -19.42 -0.65 -1.64
CA LEU A 39 -20.54 -1.61 -1.63
C LEU A 39 -20.48 -2.57 -0.43
N ILE A 40 -19.28 -3.01 -0.04
CA ILE A 40 -19.10 -3.89 1.13
C ILE A 40 -19.45 -3.13 2.41
N LEU A 41 -18.99 -1.89 2.54
CA LEU A 41 -19.09 -1.10 3.77
C LEU A 41 -20.47 -0.44 3.97
N CYS A 42 -21.24 -0.22 2.90
CA CYS A 42 -22.62 0.29 2.99
C CYS A 42 -23.60 -0.71 3.65
N ASN A 43 -23.22 -1.98 3.82
CA ASN A 43 -24.08 -2.97 4.46
C ASN A 43 -24.12 -2.80 5.99
N LYS A 44 -25.32 -2.77 6.59
CA LYS A 44 -25.52 -2.67 8.05
C LYS A 44 -24.81 -3.77 8.86
N THR A 45 -24.57 -4.93 8.24
CA THR A 45 -23.86 -6.07 8.85
C THR A 45 -22.42 -6.21 8.37
N ALA A 46 -21.88 -5.21 7.68
CA ALA A 46 -20.53 -5.24 7.12
C ALA A 46 -19.46 -5.61 8.14
N TYR A 47 -19.63 -5.18 9.41
CA TYR A 47 -18.69 -5.46 10.49
C TYR A 47 -18.44 -6.96 10.72
N GLN A 48 -19.42 -7.83 10.40
CA GLN A 48 -19.27 -9.29 10.54
C GLN A 48 -18.44 -9.91 9.41
N LYS A 49 -18.45 -9.28 8.23
CA LYS A 49 -17.86 -9.81 7.00
C LYS A 49 -16.60 -9.08 6.58
N VAL A 50 -16.30 -7.93 7.20
CA VAL A 50 -15.21 -7.05 6.78
C VAL A 50 -13.85 -7.75 6.82
N PHE A 51 -13.62 -8.76 7.67
CA PHE A 51 -12.35 -9.51 7.70
C PHE A 51 -12.38 -10.83 6.94
N LYS A 52 -13.44 -11.12 6.19
CA LYS A 52 -13.44 -12.32 5.35
C LYS A 52 -12.50 -12.17 4.16
N PRO A 53 -11.82 -13.24 3.71
CA PRO A 53 -10.82 -13.18 2.63
C PRO A 53 -11.32 -12.47 1.36
N GLU A 54 -12.57 -12.72 0.97
CA GLU A 54 -13.22 -12.10 -0.19
C GLU A 54 -13.34 -10.57 -0.10
N ASN A 55 -13.37 -10.02 1.12
CA ASN A 55 -13.47 -8.60 1.41
C ASN A 55 -12.11 -7.99 1.77
N ILE A 56 -11.09 -8.80 2.06
CA ILE A 56 -9.70 -8.36 2.22
C ILE A 56 -9.05 -8.16 0.84
N SER A 57 -9.30 -9.07 -0.11
CA SER A 57 -8.67 -9.03 -1.45
C SER A 57 -8.75 -7.67 -2.16
N PRO A 58 -9.90 -6.95 -2.20
CA PRO A 58 -9.96 -5.64 -2.85
C PRO A 58 -9.08 -4.58 -2.17
N ARG A 59 -8.89 -4.65 -0.84
CA ARG A 59 -7.97 -3.78 -0.09
C ARG A 59 -6.51 -4.09 -0.40
N SER A 60 -6.14 -5.37 -0.47
CA SER A 60 -4.79 -5.77 -0.88
C SER A 60 -4.48 -5.27 -2.30
N LYS A 61 -5.43 -5.43 -3.22
CA LYS A 61 -5.27 -4.93 -4.59
C LYS A 61 -5.11 -3.40 -4.66
N LEU A 62 -5.85 -2.66 -3.83
CA LEU A 62 -5.70 -1.21 -3.75
C LEU A 62 -4.33 -0.80 -3.20
N ARG A 63 -3.79 -1.53 -2.21
CA ARG A 63 -2.41 -1.34 -1.70
C ARG A 63 -1.39 -1.49 -2.83
N ASP A 64 -1.43 -2.59 -3.57
CA ASP A 64 -0.47 -2.88 -4.63
C ASP A 64 -0.51 -1.83 -5.74
N LEU A 65 -1.70 -1.36 -6.11
CA LEU A 65 -1.88 -0.32 -7.11
C LEU A 65 -1.27 1.01 -6.65
N CYS A 66 -1.56 1.45 -5.43
CA CYS A 66 -1.12 2.75 -4.94
C CYS A 66 0.39 2.81 -4.63
N VAL A 67 1.04 1.68 -4.31
CA VAL A 67 2.49 1.65 -4.05
C VAL A 67 3.32 1.74 -5.35
N LYS A 68 2.80 1.21 -6.47
CA LYS A 68 3.53 1.15 -7.75
C LYS A 68 3.65 2.48 -8.50
N HIS A 69 2.87 3.50 -8.15
CA HIS A 69 2.86 4.80 -8.84
C HIS A 69 2.97 5.98 -7.86
N PRO A 70 4.13 6.17 -7.19
CA PRO A 70 4.28 7.20 -6.16
C PRO A 70 4.35 8.62 -6.73
N VAL A 71 4.88 8.77 -7.96
CA VAL A 71 5.23 10.07 -8.56
C VAL A 71 3.99 10.83 -9.06
N ASP A 72 3.07 10.16 -9.77
CA ASP A 72 1.91 10.84 -10.38
C ASP A 72 0.73 11.02 -9.41
N TYR A 73 0.67 10.19 -8.36
CA TYR A 73 -0.50 10.12 -7.47
C TYR A 73 -0.16 10.19 -5.98
N GLY A 74 1.08 10.46 -5.58
CA GLY A 74 1.57 10.26 -4.22
C GLY A 74 0.69 10.77 -3.09
N ARG A 75 0.25 12.04 -3.10
CA ARG A 75 -0.61 12.59 -2.03
C ARG A 75 -2.01 11.96 -2.01
N LYS A 76 -2.69 11.93 -3.17
CA LYS A 76 -4.05 11.38 -3.30
C LYS A 76 -4.09 9.86 -3.07
N ALA A 77 -3.07 9.13 -3.51
CA ALA A 77 -2.92 7.69 -3.29
C ALA A 77 -2.69 7.37 -1.81
N LYS A 78 -1.83 8.13 -1.10
CA LYS A 78 -1.63 7.97 0.35
C LYS A 78 -2.92 8.22 1.13
N GLU A 79 -3.62 9.32 0.81
CA GLU A 79 -4.91 9.62 1.43
C GLU A 79 -5.95 8.53 1.15
N LEU A 80 -6.04 8.07 -0.10
CA LEU A 80 -6.96 7.01 -0.50
C LEU A 80 -6.64 5.68 0.21
N LEU A 81 -5.36 5.31 0.30
CA LEU A 81 -4.91 4.13 1.04
C LEU A 81 -5.33 4.20 2.50
N TRP A 82 -5.05 5.33 3.15
CA TRP A 82 -5.43 5.54 4.53
C TRP A 82 -6.95 5.41 4.71
N ARG A 83 -7.70 6.15 3.90
CA ARG A 83 -9.16 6.20 4.01
C ARG A 83 -9.81 4.83 3.78
N LYS A 84 -9.51 4.20 2.64
CA LYS A 84 -10.22 2.99 2.19
C LYS A 84 -9.71 1.70 2.82
N VAL A 85 -8.41 1.62 3.13
CA VAL A 85 -7.83 0.37 3.60
C VAL A 85 -7.80 0.27 5.12
N CYS A 86 -7.73 1.40 5.84
CA CYS A 86 -7.61 1.42 7.29
C CYS A 86 -8.75 2.18 7.97
N TYR A 87 -8.90 3.47 7.69
CA TYR A 87 -9.79 4.35 8.46
C TYR A 87 -11.25 3.90 8.42
N GLU A 88 -11.80 3.57 7.25
CA GLU A 88 -13.19 3.14 7.15
C GLU A 88 -13.46 1.81 7.86
N VAL A 89 -12.48 0.90 7.90
CA VAL A 89 -12.57 -0.35 8.67
C VAL A 89 -12.58 -0.05 10.16
N ILE A 90 -11.67 0.83 10.61
CA ILE A 90 -11.60 1.28 12.01
C ILE A 90 -12.93 1.93 12.41
N GLN A 91 -13.47 2.82 11.58
CA GLN A 91 -14.75 3.47 11.84
C GLN A 91 -15.90 2.47 11.90
N LEU A 92 -15.98 1.54 10.95
CA LEU A 92 -17.01 0.49 10.95
C LEU A 92 -17.00 -0.32 12.25
N ILE A 93 -15.82 -0.73 12.71
CA ILE A 93 -15.66 -1.47 13.97
C ILE A 93 -16.03 -0.59 15.17
N LYS A 94 -15.55 0.65 15.22
CA LYS A 94 -15.87 1.60 16.30
C LYS A 94 -17.37 1.86 16.43
N SER A 95 -18.06 2.07 15.32
CA SER A 95 -19.52 2.31 15.29
C SER A 95 -20.34 1.08 15.69
N ASN A 96 -19.76 -0.12 15.62
CA ASN A 96 -20.41 -1.38 15.97
C ASN A 96 -19.86 -2.02 17.25
N LYS A 97 -19.17 -1.26 18.12
CA LYS A 97 -18.50 -1.75 19.32
C LYS A 97 -19.40 -2.60 20.23
N LYS A 98 -20.70 -2.28 20.30
CA LYS A 98 -21.70 -3.05 21.08
C LYS A 98 -21.87 -4.52 20.63
N HIS A 99 -21.45 -4.86 19.42
CA HIS A 99 -21.50 -6.21 18.87
C HIS A 99 -20.16 -6.94 18.95
N ILE A 100 -19.13 -6.29 19.51
CA ILE A 100 -17.77 -6.82 19.58
C ILE A 100 -17.51 -7.25 21.02
N HIS A 101 -17.48 -8.56 21.23
CA HIS A 101 -17.21 -9.15 22.52
C HIS A 101 -15.70 -9.34 22.72
N SER A 102 -15.28 -9.23 23.98
CA SER A 102 -13.91 -9.55 24.38
C SER A 102 -13.56 -10.99 23.99
N ARG A 103 -12.35 -11.20 23.48
CA ARG A 103 -11.79 -12.47 22.97
C ARG A 103 -12.56 -13.09 21.80
N SER A 104 -13.45 -12.33 21.15
CA SER A 104 -14.16 -12.82 19.96
C SER A 104 -13.22 -12.92 18.75
N THR A 105 -13.57 -13.79 17.80
CA THR A 105 -12.87 -13.87 16.50
C THR A 105 -12.85 -12.53 15.78
N LEU A 106 -13.92 -11.74 15.90
CA LEU A 106 -14.00 -10.42 15.31
C LEU A 106 -13.02 -9.42 15.95
N GLU A 107 -12.91 -9.42 17.29
CA GLU A 107 -11.91 -8.61 17.98
C GLU A 107 -10.49 -9.02 17.58
N CYS A 108 -10.22 -10.33 17.54
CA CYS A 108 -8.92 -10.86 17.12
C CYS A 108 -8.57 -10.40 15.69
N ALA A 109 -9.49 -10.55 14.74
CA ALA A 109 -9.30 -10.09 13.37
C ALA A 109 -9.08 -8.57 13.28
N TYR A 110 -9.76 -7.78 14.11
CA TYR A 110 -9.54 -6.34 14.18
C TYR A 110 -8.15 -5.99 14.73
N ARG A 111 -7.68 -6.66 15.79
CA ARG A 111 -6.31 -6.47 16.31
C ARG A 111 -5.27 -6.82 15.26
N THR A 112 -5.43 -7.95 14.57
CA THR A 112 -4.56 -8.34 13.45
C THR A 112 -4.58 -7.30 12.34
N HIS A 113 -5.74 -6.73 12.02
CA HIS A 113 -5.84 -5.65 11.02
C HIS A 113 -5.06 -4.39 11.41
N LEU A 114 -5.12 -3.98 12.68
CA LEU A 114 -4.36 -2.84 13.18
C LEU A 114 -2.85 -3.08 13.09
N VAL A 115 -2.38 -4.25 13.54
CA VAL A 115 -0.96 -4.63 13.47
C VAL A 115 -0.48 -4.70 12.02
N ALA A 116 -1.25 -5.33 11.13
CA ALA A 116 -0.93 -5.39 9.70
C ALA A 116 -0.97 -4.01 9.02
N GLY A 117 -1.82 -3.09 9.51
CA GLY A 117 -1.83 -1.69 9.09
C GLY A 117 -0.55 -0.97 9.47
N ILE A 118 -0.12 -1.09 10.73
CA ILE A 118 1.14 -0.52 11.24
C ILE A 118 2.32 -1.02 10.41
N GLY A 119 2.46 -2.35 10.26
CA GLY A 119 3.55 -2.94 9.49
C GLY A 119 3.55 -2.48 8.03
N PHE A 120 2.37 -2.38 7.40
CA PHE A 120 2.28 -1.87 6.02
C PHE A 120 2.83 -0.45 5.87
N TYR A 121 2.46 0.49 6.76
CA TYR A 121 2.94 1.87 6.66
C TYR A 121 4.41 2.00 7.04
N GLN A 122 4.91 1.19 7.98
CA GLN A 122 6.33 1.11 8.30
C GLN A 122 7.13 0.64 7.07
N HIS A 123 6.73 -0.46 6.44
CA HIS A 123 7.38 -0.95 5.22
C HIS A 123 7.28 0.04 4.07
N LEU A 124 6.14 0.72 3.89
CA LEU A 124 5.98 1.75 2.88
C LEU A 124 6.94 2.92 3.09
N LEU A 125 7.13 3.35 4.33
CA LEU A 125 8.04 4.43 4.68
C LEU A 125 9.50 4.04 4.39
N LEU A 126 9.91 2.83 4.80
CA LEU A 126 11.24 2.30 4.50
C LEU A 126 11.47 2.15 2.99
N TYR A 127 10.46 1.68 2.25
CA TYR A 127 10.50 1.58 0.80
C TYR A 127 10.73 2.95 0.16
N ILE A 128 9.97 3.97 0.55
CA ILE A 128 10.13 5.33 0.02
C ILE A 128 11.51 5.89 0.38
N GLN A 129 11.96 5.70 1.63
CA GLN A 129 13.27 6.15 2.08
C GLN A 129 14.40 5.54 1.23
N SER A 130 14.37 4.23 1.02
CA SER A 130 15.37 3.51 0.23
C SER A 130 15.28 3.85 -1.26
N HIS A 131 14.08 3.87 -1.83
CA HIS A 131 13.87 4.08 -3.26
C HIS A 131 14.22 5.50 -3.71
N TYR A 132 13.99 6.50 -2.85
CA TYR A 132 14.27 7.91 -3.16
C TYR A 132 15.51 8.45 -2.44
N GLN A 133 16.28 7.58 -1.76
CA GLN A 133 17.50 7.94 -1.01
C GLN A 133 17.28 9.12 -0.04
N LEU A 134 16.16 9.09 0.70
CA LEU A 134 15.82 10.16 1.63
C LEU A 134 16.55 9.97 2.97
N GLU A 135 17.08 11.05 3.51
CA GLU A 135 17.62 11.08 4.88
C GLU A 135 16.50 11.50 5.86
N LEU A 136 15.92 10.53 6.57
CA LEU A 136 14.79 10.76 7.48
C LEU A 136 15.20 10.76 8.97
N GLN A 137 16.48 10.59 9.28
CA GLN A 137 17.04 10.43 10.64
C GLN A 137 16.63 11.53 11.63
N CYS A 138 16.39 12.75 11.17
CA CYS A 138 16.01 13.89 12.01
C CYS A 138 14.57 14.38 11.76
N CYS A 139 13.83 13.72 10.87
CA CYS A 139 12.48 14.13 10.48
C CYS A 139 11.39 13.23 11.10
N ILE A 140 11.78 12.06 11.62
CA ILE A 140 10.86 11.04 12.12
C ILE A 140 11.38 10.47 13.43
N ASP A 141 10.62 10.70 14.51
CA ASP A 141 10.83 10.02 15.78
C ASP A 141 10.28 8.59 15.69
N TRP A 142 11.17 7.63 15.51
CA TRP A 142 10.79 6.22 15.48
C TRP A 142 10.41 5.75 16.88
N THR A 143 9.14 5.44 17.09
CA THR A 143 8.59 5.03 18.40
C THR A 143 9.17 3.72 18.96
N HIS A 144 9.92 2.96 18.15
CA HIS A 144 10.58 1.69 18.54
C HIS A 144 12.10 1.71 18.39
N VAL A 145 12.68 2.83 17.96
CA VAL A 145 14.13 3.01 17.92
C VAL A 145 14.47 4.10 18.91
N THR A 146 14.38 3.77 20.21
CA THR A 146 15.19 4.47 21.22
C THR A 146 16.64 4.09 20.93
N ASN A 147 17.26 4.75 19.95
CA ASN A 147 18.71 4.78 19.86
C ASN A 147 19.18 5.78 20.91
N PRO A 148 19.91 5.37 21.98
CA PRO A 148 20.42 6.30 22.99
C PRO A 148 21.45 7.30 22.42
N LEU A 149 21.80 7.19 21.14
CA LEU A 149 22.91 7.92 20.50
C LEU A 149 22.46 9.05 19.57
N THR A 150 21.15 9.21 19.30
CA THR A 150 20.64 10.42 18.62
C THR A 150 20.39 11.53 19.63
N GLY A 151 21.43 11.88 20.38
CA GLY A 151 21.55 13.21 20.95
C GLY A 151 21.67 14.17 19.78
N CYS A 152 20.61 14.95 19.54
CA CYS A 152 20.61 16.06 18.60
C CYS A 152 21.89 16.89 18.82
N ARG A 153 22.89 16.74 17.94
CA ARG A 153 24.00 17.69 17.91
C ARG A 153 23.40 19.00 17.46
N LYS A 154 23.18 19.91 18.41
CA LYS A 154 22.92 21.31 18.09
C LYS A 154 24.02 21.77 17.14
N PRO A 155 23.71 22.40 15.99
CA PRO A 155 24.74 23.04 15.19
C PRO A 155 25.38 24.11 16.05
N VAL A 156 26.68 23.94 16.35
CA VAL A 156 27.48 24.99 16.99
C VAL A 156 27.48 26.16 16.02
N SER A 157 26.77 27.22 16.40
CA SER A 157 26.84 28.50 15.71
C SER A 157 28.22 29.08 15.99
N ALA A 158 29.14 28.97 15.02
CA ALA A 158 30.38 29.72 15.02
C ALA A 158 30.02 31.19 14.72
N SER A 159 29.68 31.95 15.76
CA SER A 159 29.71 33.41 15.69
C SER A 159 31.18 33.83 15.76
N GLY A 160 31.67 34.39 14.67
CA GLY A 160 33.03 34.92 14.59
C GLY A 160 33.25 36.10 15.54
N LYS A 161 34.49 36.20 16.03
CA LYS A 161 35.32 37.41 16.08
C LYS A 161 36.76 36.99 16.33
#